data_AF-A0A4Y2H993-F1
#
_entry.id   AF-A0A4Y2H993-F1
#
_cell.length_a   1.000
_cell.length_b   1.000
_cell.length_c   1.000
_cell.angle_alpha   90.00
_cell.angle_beta   90.00
_cell.angle_gamma   90.00
#
_symmetry.space_group_name_H-M   'P 1'
#
loop_
_entity.id
_entity.type
_entity.pdbx_description
1 polymer ?
#
loop_
_entity_poly.entity_id
_entity_poly.type
_entity_poly.pdbx_seq_one_letter_code
_entity_poly.pdbx_strand_id
1 'polypeptide(L)'
;MAQRYRDEILRPIVVPYAAAIGDEYFLMDDNATPHRAFLLYNFLFDKGILRMDWLAYSPDMNPIEHVWDILGRRVGYHPRNNSAVGNTSFQGVGEKAVVSH
;
A
#
# COMPACT_ATOMS: atom_id res chain seq x y z
N MET A 1 9.25 -0.73 19.21
CA MET A 1 8.65 -1.09 17.91
C MET A 1 9.71 -1.55 16.91
N ALA A 2 10.72 -0.74 16.61
CA ALA A 2 11.79 -1.11 15.67
C ALA A 2 12.56 -2.40 16.05
N GLN A 3 12.92 -2.61 17.32
CA GLN A 3 13.60 -3.85 17.76
C GLN A 3 12.76 -5.11 17.49
N ARG A 4 11.49 -5.11 17.91
CA ARG A 4 10.56 -6.21 17.62
C ARG A 4 10.41 -6.46 16.12
N TYR A 5 10.28 -5.41 15.31
CA TYR A 5 10.22 -5.56 13.85
C TYR A 5 11.49 -6.21 13.27
N ARG A 6 12.66 -5.81 13.76
CA ARG A 6 13.94 -6.46 13.40
C ARG A 6 13.93 -7.95 13.75
N ASP A 7 13.54 -8.27 14.98
CA ASP A 7 13.73 -9.59 15.56
C ASP A 7 12.64 -10.59 15.16
N GLU A 8 11.41 -10.12 14.95
CA GLU A 8 10.23 -10.94 14.63
C GLU A 8 9.94 -10.99 13.12
N ILE A 9 10.35 -9.98 12.34
CA ILE A 9 10.04 -9.90 10.89
C ILE A 9 11.32 -9.91 10.05
N LEU A 10 12.20 -8.91 10.19
CA LEU A 10 13.32 -8.77 9.25
C LEU A 10 14.31 -9.94 9.34
N ARG A 11 14.72 -10.34 10.56
CA ARG A 11 15.69 -11.41 10.76
C ARG A 11 15.15 -12.79 10.34
N PRO A 12 13.97 -13.24 10.80
CA PRO A 12 13.51 -14.60 10.49
C PRO A 12 12.88 -14.72 9.10
N ILE A 13 12.38 -13.65 8.50
CA ILE A 13 11.67 -13.71 7.21
C ILE A 13 12.52 -13.06 6.12
N VAL A 14 12.79 -11.76 6.21
CA VAL A 14 13.39 -11.00 5.10
C VAL A 14 14.81 -11.47 4.77
N VAL A 15 15.66 -11.70 5.77
CA VAL A 15 17.07 -12.11 5.54
C VAL A 15 17.20 -13.46 4.82
N PRO A 16 16.46 -14.52 5.19
CA PRO A 16 16.47 -15.78 4.42
C PRO A 16 16.00 -15.63 2.98
N TYR A 17 14.92 -14.88 2.73
CA TYR A 17 14.43 -14.66 1.37
C TYR A 17 15.42 -13.86 0.52
N ALA A 18 16.01 -12.81 1.09
CA ALA A 18 17.10 -12.05 0.49
C ALA A 18 18.24 -12.97 0.03
N ALA A 19 18.71 -13.84 0.92
CA ALA A 19 19.79 -14.79 0.60
C ALA A 19 19.41 -15.78 -0.51
N ALA A 20 18.12 -16.11 -0.66
CA ALA A 20 17.64 -17.01 -1.71
C ALA A 20 17.46 -16.33 -3.08
N ILE A 21 17.17 -15.02 -3.10
CA ILE A 21 16.99 -14.23 -4.33
C ILE A 21 18.34 -13.91 -4.98
N GLY A 22 19.40 -13.75 -4.18
CA GLY A 22 20.74 -13.37 -4.65
C GLY A 22 20.96 -11.85 -4.58
N ASP A 23 21.91 -11.34 -5.34
CA ASP A 23 22.45 -9.98 -5.13
C ASP A 23 21.72 -8.86 -5.89
N GLU A 24 20.78 -9.21 -6.77
CA GLU A 24 20.08 -8.25 -7.65
C GLU A 24 18.63 -7.99 -7.21
N TYR A 25 18.44 -7.35 -6.06
CA TYR A 25 17.13 -6.88 -5.62
C TYR A 25 17.20 -5.64 -4.73
N PHE A 26 16.06 -4.97 -4.60
CA PHE A 26 15.84 -3.93 -3.59
C PHE A 26 14.69 -4.33 -2.69
N LEU A 27 14.86 -4.13 -1.38
CA LEU A 27 13.76 -4.24 -0.44
C LEU A 27 12.82 -3.04 -0.61
N MET A 28 11.55 -3.31 -0.89
CA MET A 28 10.48 -2.33 -0.89
C MET A 28 9.68 -2.44 0.41
N ASP A 29 9.43 -1.30 1.07
CA ASP A 29 8.53 -1.21 2.22
C ASP A 29 7.69 0.07 2.18
N ASP A 30 6.73 0.18 3.09
CA ASP A 30 5.72 1.24 3.16
C ASP A 30 6.24 2.58 3.74
N ASN A 31 7.54 2.68 4.00
CA ASN A 31 8.18 3.86 4.62
C ASN A 31 7.56 4.29 5.96
N ALA A 32 6.87 3.40 6.67
CA ALA A 32 6.28 3.71 7.97
C ALA A 32 7.35 4.14 8.98
N THR A 33 7.03 5.07 9.88
CA THR A 33 7.97 5.65 10.86
C THR A 33 8.77 4.60 11.65
N PRO A 34 8.19 3.47 12.09
CA PRO A 34 8.95 2.41 12.77
C PRO A 34 10.00 1.74 11.88
N HIS A 35 9.81 1.69 10.56
CA HIS A 35 10.71 1.08 9.56
C HIS A 35 11.91 1.98 9.20
N ARG A 36 11.80 3.29 9.48
CA ARG A 36 12.88 4.28 9.29
C ARG A 36 13.76 4.49 10.53
N ALA A 37 13.54 3.74 11.61
CA ALA A 37 14.44 3.82 12.74
C ALA A 37 15.88 3.53 12.28
N PHE A 38 16.83 4.38 12.66
CA PHE A 38 18.24 4.25 12.29
C PHE A 38 18.81 2.86 12.58
N LEU A 39 18.34 2.23 13.66
CA LEU A 39 18.62 0.85 14.02
C LEU A 39 18.34 -0.16 12.89
N LEU A 40 17.22 0.00 12.18
CA LEU A 40 16.81 -0.89 11.10
C LEU A 40 17.60 -0.64 9.82
N TYR A 41 17.93 0.62 9.55
CA TYR A 41 18.79 0.98 8.42
C TYR A 41 20.15 0.28 8.53
N ASN A 42 20.83 0.44 9.67
CA ASN A 42 22.12 -0.23 9.90
C ASN A 42 22.00 -1.75 9.83
N PHE A 43 20.93 -2.32 10.41
CA PHE A 43 20.73 -3.75 10.35
C PHE A 43 20.59 -4.29 8.92
N LEU A 44 19.83 -3.60 8.07
CA LEU A 44 19.67 -4.01 6.66
C LEU A 44 20.97 -3.83 5.88
N PHE A 45 21.69 -2.72 6.12
CA PHE A 45 23.00 -2.46 5.53
C PHE A 45 24.01 -3.55 5.89
N ASP A 46 24.10 -3.93 7.17
CA ASP A 46 24.97 -5.02 7.66
C ASP A 46 24.62 -6.39 7.05
N LYS A 47 23.41 -6.54 6.53
CA LYS A 47 22.93 -7.74 5.83
C LYS A 47 23.07 -7.65 4.32
N GLY A 48 23.65 -6.57 3.78
CA GLY A 48 23.76 -6.33 2.35
C GLY A 48 22.43 -6.04 1.66
N ILE A 49 21.38 -5.74 2.44
CA ILE A 49 20.03 -5.51 1.91
C ILE A 49 19.86 -4.03 1.62
N LEU A 50 19.84 -3.68 0.34
CA LEU A 50 19.55 -2.31 -0.09
C LEU A 50 18.04 -2.07 -0.09
N ARG A 51 17.63 -0.89 0.40
CA ARG A 51 16.24 -0.45 0.38
C ARG A 51 16.01 0.50 -0.78
N MET A 52 14.85 0.41 -1.40
CA MET A 52 14.40 1.37 -2.41
C MET A 52 14.14 2.73 -1.75
N ASP A 53 14.75 3.80 -2.25
CA ASP A 53 14.46 5.17 -1.82
C ASP A 53 13.11 5.61 -2.41
N TRP A 54 12.04 5.50 -1.63
CA TRP A 54 10.70 5.92 -2.05
C TRP A 54 10.19 7.14 -1.26
N LEU A 55 9.40 7.99 -1.91
CA LEU A 55 8.74 9.13 -1.28
C LEU A 55 7.59 8.65 -0.39
N ALA A 56 7.55 9.12 0.86
CA ALA A 56 6.61 8.69 1.90
C ALA A 56 5.11 8.92 1.61
N TYR A 57 4.75 9.47 0.45
CA TYR A 57 3.43 10.02 0.15
C TYR A 57 2.76 9.42 -1.09
N SER A 58 3.25 8.28 -1.59
CA SER A 58 2.62 7.57 -2.72
C SER A 58 2.17 6.17 -2.30
N PRO A 59 1.11 6.06 -1.46
CA PRO A 59 0.53 4.77 -1.06
C PRO A 59 -0.09 4.03 -2.25
N ASP A 60 -0.53 4.75 -3.28
CA ASP A 60 -1.02 4.22 -4.56
C ASP A 60 0.02 3.42 -5.33
N MET A 61 1.31 3.70 -5.11
CA MET A 61 2.42 3.01 -5.74
C MET A 61 3.05 1.94 -4.85
N ASN A 62 2.48 1.63 -3.68
CA ASN A 62 2.98 0.53 -2.84
C ASN A 62 2.45 -0.81 -3.38
N PRO A 63 3.30 -1.69 -3.95
CA PRO A 63 2.83 -2.95 -4.51
C PRO A 63 2.13 -3.84 -3.47
N ILE A 64 2.46 -3.68 -2.18
CA ILE A 64 1.83 -4.44 -1.10
C ILE A 64 0.34 -4.10 -0.96
N GLU A 65 -0.07 -2.85 -1.18
CA GLU A 65 -1.48 -2.43 -1.12
C GLU A 65 -2.29 -3.11 -2.22
N HIS A 66 -1.70 -3.22 -3.42
CA HIS A 66 -2.36 -3.92 -4.52
C HIS A 66 -2.47 -5.43 -4.24
N VAL A 67 -1.43 -6.04 -3.65
CA VAL A 67 -1.47 -7.44 -3.21
C VAL A 67 -2.54 -7.64 -2.13
N TRP A 68 -2.66 -6.74 -1.17
CA TRP A 68 -3.70 -6.78 -0.14
C TRP A 68 -5.10 -6.60 -0.74
N ASP A 69 -5.31 -5.72 -1.73
CA ASP A 69 -6.59 -5.58 -2.42
C ASP A 69 -6.98 -6.85 -3.18
N ILE A 70 -6.04 -7.45 -3.94
CA ILE A 70 -6.28 -8.73 -4.63
C ILE A 70 -6.62 -9.82 -3.63
N LEU A 71 -5.86 -9.93 -2.53
CA LEU A 71 -6.10 -10.92 -1.50
C LEU A 71 -7.46 -10.69 -0.82
N GLY A 72 -7.80 -9.43 -0.52
CA GLY A 72 -9.09 -9.03 0.05
C GLY A 72 -10.27 -9.38 -0.86
N ARG A 73 -10.14 -9.20 -2.19
CA ARG A 73 -11.16 -9.62 -3.17
C ARG A 73 -11.27 -11.15 -3.28
N ARG A 74 -10.15 -11.87 -3.14
CA ARG A 74 -10.11 -13.34 -3.24
C ARG A 74 -10.70 -14.02 -2.01
N VAL A 75 -10.43 -13.46 -0.82
CA VAL A 75 -10.92 -13.95 0.47
C VAL A 75 -12.35 -13.43 0.74
N GLY A 76 -12.67 -12.23 0.25
CA GLY A 76 -13.96 -11.58 0.41
C GLY A 76 -14.88 -11.76 -0.78
N TYR A 77 -15.54 -12.91 -0.88
CA TYR A 77 -16.96 -12.90 -1.28
C TYR A 77 -17.78 -12.37 -0.10
N HIS A 78 -17.57 -11.10 0.26
CA HIS A 78 -18.56 -10.30 0.95
C HIS A 78 -19.03 -9.28 -0.10
N PRO A 79 -20.27 -9.40 -0.60
CA PRO A 79 -20.80 -8.37 -1.47
C PRO A 79 -20.70 -7.06 -0.69
N ARG A 80 -19.97 -6.08 -1.24
CA ARG A 80 -20.35 -4.69 -0.97
C ARG A 80 -21.76 -4.60 -1.55
N ASN A 81 -22.73 -4.65 -0.66
CA ASN A 81 -24.13 -4.36 -0.89
C ASN A 81 -24.24 -2.90 -1.36
N ASN A 82 -23.84 -2.66 -2.61
CA ASN A 82 -24.22 -1.48 -3.35
C ASN A 82 -25.50 -1.85 -4.11
N SER A 83 -26.62 -1.74 -3.42
CA SER A 83 -27.95 -1.78 -4.04
C SER A 83 -28.64 -0.46 -3.71
N ALA A 84 -28.98 0.27 -4.79
CA ALA A 84 -29.63 1.59 -4.85
C ALA A 84 -28.72 2.74 -4.39
N VAL A 85 -28.44 3.79 -5.17
CA VAL A 85 -29.32 4.61 -6.02
C VAL A 85 -28.47 5.11 -7.20
N GLY A 86 -28.80 4.80 -8.44
CA GLY A 86 -29.72 5.64 -9.22
C GLY A 86 -28.98 6.21 -10.41
N ASN A 87 -28.99 5.44 -11.50
CA ASN A 87 -28.88 5.93 -12.87
C ASN A 87 -29.85 7.10 -13.10
N THR A 88 -29.34 8.33 -13.19
CA THR A 88 -30.06 9.42 -13.84
C THR A 88 -29.31 9.85 -15.10
N SER A 89 -29.95 9.54 -16.21
CA SER A 89 -29.58 9.86 -17.57
C SER A 89 -29.38 11.36 -17.77
N PHE A 90 -28.30 11.72 -18.45
CA PHE A 90 -28.20 13.01 -19.13
C PHE A 90 -29.24 13.07 -20.26
N GLN A 91 -30.28 13.89 -20.11
CA GLN A 91 -31.01 14.51 -21.21
C GLN A 91 -31.34 15.95 -20.82
N GLY A 92 -30.90 16.89 -21.66
CA GLY A 92 -31.10 18.32 -21.46
C GLY A 92 -32.48 18.82 -21.90
N VAL A 93 -32.53 20.15 -21.99
CA VAL A 93 -33.51 21.03 -22.65
C VAL A 93 -34.36 21.86 -21.66
N GLY A 94 -34.26 23.19 -21.79
CA GLY A 94 -35.45 24.06 -21.66
C GLY A 94 -35.32 25.25 -20.71
N GLU A 95 -35.29 26.45 -21.27
CA GLU A 95 -35.39 27.75 -20.62
C GLU A 95 -36.75 28.03 -19.92
N LYS A 96 -36.77 29.15 -19.17
CA LYS A 96 -37.90 30.01 -18.73
C LYS A 96 -38.51 29.65 -17.36
N ALA A 97 -38.90 30.56 -16.46
CA ALA A 97 -39.06 32.01 -16.48
C ALA A 97 -38.96 32.61 -15.06
N VAL A 98 -38.65 33.90 -15.01
CA VAL A 98 -38.82 34.85 -13.89
C VAL A 98 -40.29 34.89 -13.41
N VAL A 99 -40.53 35.00 -12.09
CA VAL A 99 -41.60 35.84 -11.50
C VAL A 99 -41.21 36.24 -10.07
N SER A 100 -41.21 37.56 -9.83
CA SER A 100 -41.16 38.25 -8.54
C SER A 100 -42.49 38.18 -7.79
N HIS A 101 -42.46 38.30 -6.47
CA HIS A 101 -43.40 39.10 -5.66
C HIS A 101 -42.59 39.74 -4.52
#